data_AF-A0A937JRI7-F1
#
_entry.id   AF-A0A937JRI7-F1
#
_cell.length_a   1.000
_cell.length_b   1.000
_cell.length_c   1.000
_cell.angle_alpha   90.00
_cell.angle_beta   90.00
_cell.angle_gamma   90.00
#
_symmetry.space_group_name_H-M   'P 1'
#
loop_
_entity.id
_entity.type
_entity.pdbx_description
1 polymer ?
#
loop_
_entity_poly.entity_id
_entity_poly.type
_entity_poly.pdbx_seq_one_letter_code
_entity_poly.pdbx_strand_id
1 'polypeptide(L)'
;MIATVGRGAEGADFGAINERRKLVLATFDWCAVCGLPFGDEARWQVAPTLGDAPLPEEVGLSEAPVHEICAVYSAQVCPFLSSQGARLGDDMRRGTRREETVQVVGYSRTKSVEVFRSSLQDDLFVLHFVHDKVIDSFTYSSPEELNERYQALLAVERPISVSAAEQDLIVRFNATSTPDEPTGDPGAVVVGAAVMIGAAFAPDVFRVQGMRPFSARDSYGFMARRLLEPDGLADAAATFPDASGKAAAQWLLDRGDDVPAVVSLWRDLGRQQVSGRTLPQPRPAGPGRSVGKNAPCPCGSGRKARRCHPAGMPESP
;
A
#
# COMPACT_ATOMS: atom_id res chain seq x y z
N MET A 1 -12.08 -6.55 -1.97
CA MET A 1 -12.41 -5.95 -0.64
C MET A 1 -11.81 -6.90 0.38
N ILE A 2 -10.69 -6.51 1.01
CA ILE A 2 -10.04 -7.31 2.06
C ILE A 2 -10.11 -6.52 3.35
N ALA A 3 -10.23 -7.25 4.45
CA ALA A 3 -10.91 -6.92 5.69
C ALA A 3 -9.96 -6.87 6.88
N THR A 4 -10.22 -6.04 7.89
CA THR A 4 -9.72 -6.27 9.25
C THR A 4 -10.76 -7.07 10.00
N VAL A 5 -10.43 -8.27 10.46
CA VAL A 5 -11.41 -9.20 11.05
C VAL A 5 -11.59 -8.88 12.52
N GLY A 6 -12.75 -8.34 12.88
CA GLY A 6 -13.24 -8.43 14.25
C GLY A 6 -13.49 -9.90 14.59
N ARG A 7 -12.65 -10.50 15.43
CA ARG A 7 -12.83 -11.89 15.92
C ARG A 7 -13.89 -11.95 17.03
N GLY A 8 -15.10 -11.47 16.75
CA GLY A 8 -16.22 -11.45 17.70
C GLY A 8 -17.12 -12.70 17.59
N ALA A 9 -17.85 -13.00 18.67
CA ALA A 9 -18.78 -14.13 18.72
C ALA A 9 -20.02 -14.00 17.80
N GLU A 10 -20.26 -12.80 17.24
CA GLU A 10 -21.42 -12.49 16.40
C GLU A 10 -21.18 -12.67 14.89
N GLY A 11 -19.97 -13.11 14.49
CA GLY A 11 -19.60 -13.34 13.09
C GLY A 11 -18.39 -12.52 12.65
N ALA A 12 -17.90 -12.80 11.43
CA ALA A 12 -16.82 -12.01 10.83
C ALA A 12 -17.38 -10.67 10.34
N ASP A 13 -17.09 -9.58 11.05
CA ASP A 13 -17.22 -8.24 10.49
C ASP A 13 -15.99 -7.97 9.63
N PHE A 14 -16.21 -7.88 8.33
CA PHE A 14 -15.16 -7.64 7.36
C PHE A 14 -14.72 -6.17 7.31
N GLY A 15 -15.48 -5.24 7.93
CA GLY A 15 -15.26 -3.81 7.79
C GLY A 15 -15.06 -3.40 6.32
N ALA A 16 -14.52 -2.20 6.11
CA ALA A 16 -13.92 -1.84 4.82
C ALA A 16 -12.53 -1.27 5.12
N ILE A 17 -11.48 -1.89 4.58
CA ILE A 17 -10.15 -1.24 4.58
C ILE A 17 -10.20 -0.11 3.57
N ASN A 18 -10.49 1.08 4.07
CA ASN A 18 -10.40 2.30 3.31
C ASN A 18 -8.93 2.62 2.98
N GLU A 19 -8.74 3.59 2.09
CA GLU A 19 -7.41 3.99 1.64
C GLU A 19 -6.51 4.53 2.76
N ARG A 20 -7.08 5.05 3.85
CA ARG A 20 -6.29 5.49 5.02
C ARG A 20 -5.65 4.30 5.71
N ARG A 21 -6.42 3.23 5.96
CA ARG A 21 -5.90 1.98 6.54
C ARG A 21 -4.90 1.30 5.60
N LYS A 22 -5.13 1.31 4.28
CA LYS A 22 -4.14 0.80 3.30
C LYS A 22 -2.80 1.54 3.39
N LEU A 23 -2.81 2.85 3.57
CA LEU A 23 -1.57 3.62 3.74
C LEU A 23 -0.81 3.19 5.00
N VAL A 24 -1.52 2.93 6.10
CA VAL A 24 -0.93 2.41 7.34
C VAL A 24 -0.30 1.04 7.09
N LEU A 25 -1.04 0.11 6.49
CA LEU A 25 -0.53 -1.23 6.14
C LEU A 25 0.72 -1.17 5.26
N ALA A 26 0.73 -0.27 4.26
CA ALA A 26 1.89 -0.04 3.40
C ALA A 26 3.09 0.51 4.15
N THR A 27 2.85 1.40 5.11
CA THR A 27 3.90 2.07 5.87
C THR A 27 4.59 1.10 6.82
N PHE A 28 3.83 0.30 7.56
CA PHE A 28 4.39 -0.59 8.56
C PHE A 28 4.62 -2.02 8.04
N ASP A 29 4.26 -2.28 6.78
CA ASP A 29 4.35 -3.58 6.12
C ASP A 29 3.62 -4.67 6.92
N TRP A 30 2.33 -4.44 7.07
CA TRP A 30 1.42 -5.25 7.87
C TRP A 30 0.39 -5.97 7.02
N CYS A 31 -0.05 -7.11 7.53
CA CYS A 31 -1.13 -7.89 6.96
C CYS A 31 -2.47 -7.18 7.11
N ALA A 32 -3.21 -7.11 6.00
CA ALA A 32 -4.51 -6.44 5.96
C ALA A 32 -5.56 -7.07 6.90
N VAL A 33 -5.41 -8.35 7.24
CA VAL A 33 -6.39 -9.13 8.00
C VAL A 33 -6.16 -9.08 9.50
N CYS A 34 -4.95 -9.41 9.95
CA CYS A 34 -4.62 -9.43 11.38
C CYS A 34 -3.95 -8.14 11.87
N GLY A 35 -3.49 -7.27 10.96
CA GLY A 35 -2.76 -6.06 11.31
C GLY A 35 -1.36 -6.29 11.87
N LEU A 36 -0.84 -7.54 11.83
CA LEU A 36 0.51 -7.87 12.30
C LEU A 36 1.56 -7.72 11.19
N PRO A 37 2.84 -7.47 11.53
CA PRO A 37 3.90 -7.35 10.54
C PRO A 37 4.18 -8.67 9.83
N PHE A 38 4.62 -8.55 8.58
CA PHE A 38 5.05 -9.70 7.78
C PHE A 38 6.39 -10.29 8.24
N GLY A 39 7.33 -9.45 8.65
CA GLY A 39 8.72 -9.88 8.79
C GLY A 39 9.22 -10.51 7.48
N ASP A 40 9.71 -11.74 7.59
CA ASP A 40 10.23 -12.53 6.46
C ASP A 40 9.14 -13.30 5.68
N GLU A 41 7.88 -13.25 6.10
CA GLU A 41 6.78 -14.00 5.46
C GLU A 41 6.36 -13.41 4.10
N ALA A 42 5.81 -14.22 3.20
CA ALA A 42 5.31 -13.71 1.93
C ALA A 42 4.10 -12.78 2.09
N ARG A 43 3.95 -11.87 1.14
CA ARG A 43 2.80 -10.98 0.99
C ARG A 43 1.82 -11.68 0.04
N TRP A 44 0.80 -12.35 0.57
CA TRP A 44 -0.14 -13.17 -0.22
C TRP A 44 -1.34 -12.37 -0.71
N GLN A 45 -1.78 -12.63 -1.94
CA GLN A 45 -2.96 -12.02 -2.54
C GLN A 45 -3.68 -12.97 -3.49
N VAL A 46 -4.99 -12.77 -3.64
CA VAL A 46 -5.77 -13.41 -4.71
C VAL A 46 -5.35 -12.78 -6.03
N ALA A 47 -4.82 -13.59 -6.95
CA ALA A 47 -4.48 -13.13 -8.27
C ALA A 47 -5.69 -13.32 -9.20
N PRO A 48 -5.97 -12.34 -10.10
CA PRO A 48 -6.86 -12.63 -11.21
C PRO A 48 -6.25 -13.76 -12.05
N THR A 49 -7.04 -14.75 -12.43
CA THR A 49 -6.53 -15.84 -13.26
C THR A 49 -6.02 -15.28 -14.59
N LEU A 50 -4.73 -15.44 -14.86
CA LEU A 50 -4.10 -14.99 -16.11
C LEU A 50 -4.10 -16.07 -17.21
N GLY A 51 -4.88 -17.14 -17.02
CA GLY A 51 -4.78 -18.36 -17.84
C GLY A 51 -3.40 -19.00 -17.69
N ASP A 52 -2.87 -19.54 -18.80
CA ASP A 52 -1.52 -20.16 -18.84
C ASP A 52 -0.37 -19.14 -18.93
N ALA A 53 -0.68 -17.83 -18.92
CA ALA A 53 0.36 -16.82 -19.01
C ALA A 53 1.21 -16.80 -17.72
N PRO A 54 2.55 -16.70 -17.83
CA PRO A 54 3.39 -16.57 -16.65
C PRO A 54 3.01 -15.30 -15.89
N LEU A 55 2.99 -15.40 -14.55
CA LEU A 55 2.77 -14.25 -13.69
C LEU A 55 3.84 -13.20 -13.99
N PRO A 56 3.47 -11.92 -14.18
CA PRO A 56 4.45 -10.87 -14.41
C PRO A 56 5.37 -10.75 -13.19
N GLU A 57 6.64 -10.42 -13.41
CA GLU A 57 7.64 -10.26 -12.33
C GLU A 57 7.24 -9.15 -11.33
N GLU A 58 6.50 -8.14 -11.81
CA GLU A 58 5.93 -7.07 -11.02
C GLU A 58 4.43 -6.96 -11.28
N VAL A 59 3.64 -6.88 -10.21
CA VAL A 59 2.19 -6.72 -10.30
C VAL A 59 1.73 -5.67 -9.28
N GLY A 60 0.88 -4.75 -9.74
CA GLY A 60 0.23 -3.75 -8.91
C GLY A 60 -1.21 -4.14 -8.59
N LEU A 61 -1.49 -4.46 -7.33
CA LEU A 61 -2.81 -4.87 -6.87
C LEU A 61 -3.41 -3.84 -5.91
N SER A 62 -4.71 -3.54 -6.07
CA SER A 62 -5.41 -2.55 -5.24
C SER A 62 -5.81 -3.08 -3.86
N GLU A 63 -5.80 -4.40 -3.69
CA GLU A 63 -5.98 -5.05 -2.40
C GLU A 63 -4.67 -4.96 -1.61
N ALA A 64 -4.76 -4.88 -0.28
CA ALA A 64 -3.58 -4.93 0.57
C ALA A 64 -3.14 -6.39 0.75
N PRO A 65 -1.84 -6.67 0.88
CA PRO A 65 -1.34 -8.02 1.08
C PRO A 65 -1.73 -8.59 2.45
N VAL A 66 -1.75 -9.91 2.55
CA VAL A 66 -2.05 -10.64 3.80
C VAL A 66 -1.05 -11.76 4.04
N HIS A 67 -0.91 -12.24 5.28
CA HIS A 67 -0.20 -13.50 5.56
C HIS A 67 -0.91 -14.66 4.88
N GLU A 68 -0.21 -15.78 4.68
CA GLU A 68 -0.79 -16.93 3.99
C GLU A 68 -2.03 -17.48 4.69
N ILE A 69 -1.91 -17.72 6.01
CA ILE A 69 -3.03 -18.21 6.82
C ILE A 69 -4.22 -17.25 6.79
N CYS A 70 -3.94 -15.94 6.72
CA CYS A 70 -4.94 -14.89 6.59
C CYS A 70 -5.59 -14.86 5.21
N ALA A 71 -4.85 -15.17 4.13
CA ALA A 71 -5.38 -15.33 2.79
C ALA A 71 -6.34 -16.52 2.73
N VAL A 72 -5.91 -17.67 3.26
CA VAL A 72 -6.73 -18.89 3.30
C VAL A 72 -7.98 -18.66 4.15
N TYR A 73 -7.84 -18.09 5.35
CA TYR A 73 -8.98 -17.73 6.19
C TYR A 73 -9.95 -16.82 5.44
N SER A 74 -9.47 -15.72 4.84
CA SER A 74 -10.31 -14.78 4.09
C SER A 74 -11.03 -15.47 2.94
N ALA A 75 -10.35 -16.38 2.24
CA ALA A 75 -10.95 -17.16 1.16
C ALA A 75 -12.06 -18.12 1.65
N GLN A 76 -11.94 -18.67 2.86
CA GLN A 76 -12.99 -19.51 3.46
C GLN A 76 -14.23 -18.70 3.85
N VAL A 77 -14.03 -17.54 4.46
CA VAL A 77 -15.14 -16.77 5.05
C VAL A 77 -15.78 -15.80 4.08
N CYS A 78 -15.08 -15.38 3.02
CA CYS A 78 -15.62 -14.49 2.00
C CYS A 78 -16.54 -15.27 1.03
N PRO A 79 -17.85 -14.96 0.94
CA PRO A 79 -18.77 -15.71 0.07
C PRO A 79 -18.37 -15.69 -1.41
N PHE A 80 -17.73 -14.61 -1.87
CA PHE A 80 -17.26 -14.49 -3.26
C PHE A 80 -16.02 -15.35 -3.56
N LEU A 81 -15.25 -15.71 -2.54
CA LEU A 81 -14.05 -16.54 -2.67
C LEU A 81 -14.28 -18.00 -2.27
N SER A 82 -15.25 -18.29 -1.41
CA SER A 82 -15.56 -19.66 -0.97
C SER A 82 -16.56 -20.38 -1.87
N SER A 83 -17.52 -19.65 -2.45
CA SER A 83 -18.59 -20.27 -3.24
C SER A 83 -18.21 -20.40 -4.72
N GLN A 84 -18.18 -21.64 -5.23
CA GLN A 84 -18.04 -21.89 -6.66
C GLN A 84 -19.15 -21.20 -7.44
N GLY A 85 -18.78 -20.50 -8.52
CA GLY A 85 -19.75 -19.81 -9.38
C GLY A 85 -20.47 -18.62 -8.73
N ALA A 86 -19.95 -18.10 -7.61
CA ALA A 86 -20.41 -16.83 -7.04
C ALA A 86 -20.46 -15.75 -8.13
N ARG A 87 -21.55 -14.99 -8.18
CA ARG A 87 -21.68 -13.89 -9.14
C ARG A 87 -20.88 -12.70 -8.64
N LEU A 88 -20.01 -12.17 -9.50
CA LEU A 88 -19.31 -10.94 -9.21
C LEU A 88 -20.29 -9.76 -9.24
N GLY A 89 -20.14 -8.87 -8.26
CA GLY A 89 -21.09 -7.79 -7.99
C GLY A 89 -20.63 -6.40 -8.39
N ASP A 90 -19.35 -6.21 -8.76
CA ASP A 90 -18.86 -4.91 -9.24
C ASP A 90 -19.45 -4.57 -10.61
N ASP A 91 -19.60 -3.28 -10.87
CA ASP A 91 -20.34 -2.78 -12.04
C ASP A 91 -19.79 -3.29 -13.38
N MET A 92 -18.48 -3.57 -13.43
CA MET A 92 -17.81 -4.07 -14.63
C MET A 92 -18.00 -5.58 -14.85
N ARG A 93 -18.18 -6.36 -13.79
CA ARG A 93 -18.28 -7.82 -13.84
C ARG A 93 -19.65 -8.34 -13.40
N ARG A 94 -20.62 -7.44 -13.22
CA ARG A 94 -21.95 -7.74 -12.69
C ARG A 94 -22.60 -8.90 -13.44
N GLY A 95 -22.86 -9.98 -12.71
CA GLY A 95 -23.54 -11.16 -13.24
C GLY A 95 -22.64 -12.21 -13.88
N THR A 96 -21.34 -11.93 -14.08
CA THR A 96 -20.34 -12.96 -14.42
C THR A 96 -20.15 -13.91 -13.24
N ARG A 97 -19.87 -15.18 -13.54
CA ARG A 97 -19.50 -16.16 -12.52
C ARG A 97 -18.00 -16.10 -12.32
N ARG A 98 -17.56 -16.22 -11.07
CA ARG A 98 -16.17 -16.53 -10.76
C ARG A 98 -15.76 -17.82 -11.47
N GLU A 99 -14.50 -17.90 -11.86
CA GLU A 99 -13.89 -19.13 -12.32
C GLU A 99 -13.96 -20.24 -11.26
N GLU A 100 -13.91 -21.49 -11.70
CA GLU A 100 -13.99 -22.66 -10.82
C GLU A 100 -12.78 -22.73 -9.91
N THR A 101 -11.60 -22.41 -10.44
CA THR A 101 -10.33 -22.38 -9.70
C THR A 101 -9.94 -20.94 -9.37
N VAL A 102 -9.45 -20.72 -8.16
CA VAL A 102 -8.86 -19.43 -7.75
C VAL A 102 -7.38 -19.64 -7.46
N GLN A 103 -6.57 -18.70 -7.95
CA GLN A 103 -5.14 -18.66 -7.68
C GLN A 103 -4.82 -17.63 -6.60
N VAL A 104 -3.98 -18.03 -5.65
CA VAL A 104 -3.42 -17.16 -4.61
C VAL A 104 -1.91 -17.18 -4.76
N VAL A 105 -1.29 -16.01 -4.77
CA VAL A 105 0.13 -15.83 -5.07
C VAL A 105 0.81 -15.12 -3.90
N GLY A 106 1.96 -15.64 -3.50
CA GLY A 106 2.83 -15.06 -2.47
C GLY A 106 3.99 -14.32 -3.11
N TYR A 107 4.17 -13.05 -2.71
CA TYR A 107 5.28 -12.22 -3.14
C TYR A 107 6.31 -12.02 -2.04
N SER A 108 7.57 -11.80 -2.43
CA SER A 108 8.65 -11.64 -1.45
C SER A 108 8.49 -10.39 -0.58
N ARG A 109 8.03 -9.27 -1.17
CA ARG A 109 7.86 -7.98 -0.49
C ARG A 109 6.97 -7.03 -1.29
N THR A 110 6.45 -6.02 -0.61
CA THR A 110 5.90 -4.82 -1.24
C THR A 110 7.08 -3.93 -1.68
N LYS A 111 7.25 -3.75 -3.00
CA LYS A 111 8.31 -2.94 -3.60
C LYS A 111 8.04 -1.44 -3.45
N SER A 112 6.84 -1.03 -3.83
CA SER A 112 6.37 0.35 -3.80
C SER A 112 4.86 0.38 -3.59
N VAL A 113 4.36 1.56 -3.22
CA VAL A 113 2.93 1.84 -3.22
C VAL A 113 2.68 3.06 -4.08
N GLU A 114 1.71 2.91 -4.98
CA GLU A 114 1.46 3.85 -6.07
C GLU A 114 0.00 4.29 -6.07
N VAL A 115 -0.22 5.53 -6.51
CA VAL A 115 -1.55 6.14 -6.56
C VAL A 115 -2.10 5.99 -7.96
N PHE A 116 -3.20 5.26 -8.09
CA PHE A 116 -3.89 5.00 -9.36
C PHE A 116 -5.26 5.66 -9.38
N ARG A 117 -5.70 6.11 -10.55
CA ARG A 117 -7.11 6.46 -10.76
C ARG A 117 -7.92 5.17 -10.75
N SER A 118 -8.96 5.11 -9.93
CA SER A 118 -9.85 3.97 -9.83
C SER A 118 -10.49 3.69 -11.20
N SER A 119 -10.46 2.44 -11.64
CA SER A 119 -11.17 1.98 -12.84
C SER A 119 -12.64 1.68 -12.57
N LEU A 120 -13.05 1.68 -11.29
CA LEU A 120 -14.41 1.35 -10.86
C LEU A 120 -15.23 2.58 -10.47
N GLN A 121 -14.55 3.66 -10.09
CA GLN A 121 -15.20 4.88 -9.60
C GLN A 121 -14.53 6.10 -10.22
N ASP A 122 -15.31 6.91 -10.92
CA ASP A 122 -14.81 8.12 -11.58
C ASP A 122 -14.20 9.08 -10.55
N ASP A 123 -13.08 9.71 -10.96
CA ASP A 123 -12.36 10.74 -10.20
C ASP A 123 -11.86 10.36 -8.81
N LEU A 124 -11.88 9.07 -8.46
CA LEU A 124 -11.26 8.56 -7.24
C LEU A 124 -9.84 8.06 -7.50
N PHE A 125 -8.96 8.32 -6.54
CA PHE A 125 -7.61 7.77 -6.51
C PHE A 125 -7.50 6.75 -5.37
N VAL A 126 -6.89 5.61 -5.68
CA VAL A 126 -6.70 4.46 -4.79
C VAL A 126 -5.23 4.05 -4.76
N LEU A 127 -4.83 3.37 -3.69
CA LEU A 127 -3.50 2.82 -3.53
C LEU A 127 -3.41 1.44 -4.17
N HIS A 128 -2.34 1.22 -4.93
CA HIS A 128 -1.92 -0.10 -5.39
C HIS A 128 -0.60 -0.48 -4.72
N PHE A 129 -0.54 -1.73 -4.27
CA PHE A 129 0.66 -2.37 -3.76
C PHE A 129 1.37 -3.03 -4.94
N VAL A 130 2.56 -2.53 -5.26
CA VAL A 130 3.41 -3.12 -6.29
C VAL A 130 4.33 -4.10 -5.60
N HIS A 131 4.24 -5.36 -5.99
CA HIS A 131 5.03 -6.44 -5.39
C HIS A 131 6.24 -6.81 -6.21
N ASP A 132 7.25 -7.32 -5.52
CA ASP A 132 8.49 -7.82 -6.10
C ASP A 132 8.54 -9.35 -5.95
N LYS A 133 8.79 -10.04 -7.06
CA LYS A 133 9.12 -11.47 -7.13
C LYS A 133 8.06 -12.39 -6.52
N VAL A 134 7.40 -13.18 -7.38
CA VAL A 134 6.62 -14.35 -6.96
C VAL A 134 7.56 -15.36 -6.29
N ILE A 135 7.21 -15.79 -5.08
CA ILE A 135 7.98 -16.81 -4.35
C ILE A 135 7.21 -18.13 -4.21
N ASP A 136 5.89 -18.07 -4.19
CA ASP A 136 5.03 -19.25 -4.13
C ASP A 136 3.63 -18.93 -4.69
N SER A 137 2.86 -19.98 -4.99
CA SER A 137 1.46 -19.86 -5.33
C SER A 137 0.73 -21.17 -5.03
N PHE A 138 -0.56 -21.07 -4.73
CA PHE A 138 -1.44 -22.22 -4.71
C PHE A 138 -2.76 -21.91 -5.40
N THR A 139 -3.44 -22.98 -5.81
CA THR A 139 -4.79 -22.90 -6.36
C THR A 139 -5.74 -23.66 -5.47
N TYR A 140 -7.00 -23.25 -5.46
CA TYR A 140 -8.07 -24.03 -4.85
C TYR A 140 -9.34 -23.96 -5.68
N SER A 141 -10.14 -25.02 -5.58
CA SER A 141 -11.42 -25.18 -6.25
C SER A 141 -12.58 -25.33 -5.27
N SER A 142 -12.33 -25.81 -4.04
CA SER A 142 -13.39 -26.10 -3.07
C SER A 142 -13.11 -25.56 -1.66
N PRO A 143 -14.15 -25.40 -0.81
CA PRO A 143 -13.98 -25.05 0.60
C PRO A 143 -13.17 -26.07 1.41
N GLU A 144 -13.24 -27.36 1.05
CA GLU A 144 -12.51 -28.44 1.72
C GLU A 144 -11.01 -28.29 1.54
N GLU A 145 -10.54 -27.99 0.32
CA GLU A 145 -9.11 -27.72 0.03
C GLU A 145 -8.59 -26.52 0.86
N LEU A 146 -9.40 -25.46 0.98
CA LEU A 146 -9.06 -24.32 1.84
C LEU A 146 -8.99 -24.72 3.31
N ASN A 147 -9.90 -25.58 3.79
CA ASN A 147 -9.88 -26.06 5.17
C ASN A 147 -8.66 -26.94 5.46
N GLU A 148 -8.32 -27.86 4.57
CA GLU A 148 -7.11 -28.66 4.71
C GLU A 148 -5.86 -27.79 4.78
N ARG A 149 -5.73 -26.80 3.88
CA ARG A 149 -4.60 -25.86 3.91
C ARG A 149 -4.59 -25.01 5.18
N TYR A 150 -5.75 -24.51 5.63
CA TYR A 150 -5.84 -23.72 6.85
C TYR A 150 -5.38 -24.50 8.08
N GLN A 151 -5.83 -25.77 8.21
CA GLN A 151 -5.40 -26.62 9.33
C GLN A 151 -3.89 -26.92 9.27
N ALA A 152 -3.33 -27.13 8.07
CA ALA A 152 -1.90 -27.33 7.90
C ALA A 152 -1.08 -26.09 8.32
N LEU A 153 -1.53 -24.89 7.95
CA LEU A 153 -0.90 -23.63 8.34
C LEU A 153 -1.04 -23.36 9.85
N LEU A 154 -2.21 -23.63 10.41
CA LEU A 154 -2.46 -23.46 11.85
C LEU A 154 -1.55 -24.37 12.70
N ALA A 155 -1.27 -25.59 12.23
CA ALA A 155 -0.40 -26.53 12.93
C ALA A 155 1.07 -26.06 13.03
N VAL A 156 1.49 -25.13 12.17
CA VAL A 156 2.85 -24.58 12.14
C VAL A 156 2.91 -23.09 12.50
N GLU A 157 1.78 -22.49 12.87
CA GLU A 157 1.70 -21.08 13.25
C GLU A 157 2.61 -20.77 14.44
N ARG A 158 3.34 -19.66 14.35
CA ARG A 158 4.24 -19.19 15.40
C ARG A 158 3.83 -17.79 15.86
N PRO A 159 3.93 -17.48 17.16
CA PRO A 159 3.74 -16.12 17.63
C PRO A 159 4.73 -15.16 16.98
N ILE A 160 4.23 -14.04 16.48
CA ILE A 160 5.05 -12.94 15.97
C ILE A 160 5.46 -12.07 17.16
N SER A 161 6.76 -11.82 17.30
CA SER A 161 7.28 -10.87 18.29
C SER A 161 7.31 -9.48 17.68
N VAL A 162 6.80 -8.49 18.42
CA VAL A 162 6.76 -7.08 18.00
C VAL A 162 7.27 -6.19 19.12
N SER A 163 7.84 -5.03 18.78
CA SER A 163 8.28 -4.05 19.79
C SER A 163 7.08 -3.43 20.50
N ALA A 164 7.31 -2.82 21.66
CA ALA A 164 6.24 -2.13 22.40
C ALA A 164 5.59 -1.00 21.58
N ALA A 165 6.39 -0.28 20.79
CA ALA A 165 5.91 0.77 19.90
C ALA A 165 5.07 0.20 18.75
N GLU A 166 5.51 -0.90 18.13
CA GLU A 166 4.75 -1.58 17.09
C GLU A 166 3.43 -2.13 17.63
N GLN A 167 3.45 -2.73 18.83
CA GLN A 167 2.24 -3.23 19.50
C GLN A 167 1.21 -2.13 19.78
N ASP A 168 1.62 -0.94 20.23
CA ASP A 168 0.69 0.18 20.45
C ASP A 168 0.05 0.63 19.13
N LEU A 169 0.82 0.71 18.04
CA LEU A 169 0.30 1.04 16.72
C LEU A 169 -0.68 -0.04 16.20
N ILE A 170 -0.37 -1.33 16.40
CA ILE A 170 -1.23 -2.46 16.01
C ILE A 170 -2.57 -2.40 16.75
N VAL A 171 -2.54 -2.17 18.07
CA VAL A 171 -3.75 -2.05 18.89
C VAL A 171 -4.63 -0.90 18.40
N ARG A 172 -4.03 0.25 18.09
CA ARG A 172 -4.75 1.41 17.56
C ARG A 172 -5.32 1.15 16.17
N PHE A 173 -4.53 0.54 15.29
CA PHE A 173 -4.95 0.23 13.92
C PHE A 173 -6.14 -0.74 13.90
N ASN A 174 -6.12 -1.75 14.78
CA ASN A 174 -7.17 -2.75 14.89
C ASN A 174 -8.38 -2.29 15.72
N ALA A 175 -8.40 -1.05 16.22
CA ALA A 175 -9.55 -0.51 16.92
C ALA A 175 -10.79 -0.48 15.99
N THR A 176 -11.92 -0.87 16.56
CA THR A 176 -13.24 -0.89 15.91
C THR A 176 -14.16 0.13 16.57
N SER A 177 -15.03 0.78 15.79
CA SER A 177 -16.00 1.72 16.34
C SER A 177 -16.93 1.01 17.32
N THR A 178 -17.22 1.66 18.45
CA THR A 178 -18.29 1.20 19.35
C THR A 178 -19.63 1.87 18.99
N PRO A 179 -20.78 1.28 19.33
CA PRO A 179 -22.10 1.86 19.04
C PRO A 179 -22.30 3.28 19.61
N ASP A 180 -21.60 3.63 20.68
CA ASP A 180 -21.72 4.91 21.39
C ASP A 180 -20.71 5.97 20.93
N GLU A 181 -19.79 5.63 20.02
CA GLU A 181 -18.76 6.55 19.54
C GLU A 181 -19.28 7.44 18.39
N PRO A 182 -18.85 8.72 18.34
CA PRO A 182 -19.15 9.59 17.20
C PRO A 182 -18.65 8.97 15.90
N THR A 183 -19.38 9.20 14.81
CA THR A 183 -19.10 8.65 13.48
C THR A 183 -17.63 8.86 13.08
N GLY A 184 -16.88 7.77 12.88
CA GLY A 184 -15.48 7.80 12.48
C GLY A 184 -14.86 6.40 12.44
N ASP A 185 -13.74 6.25 11.72
CA ASP A 185 -12.93 5.04 11.70
C ASP A 185 -11.80 5.16 12.74
N PRO A 186 -11.90 4.50 13.92
CA PRO A 186 -10.90 4.61 14.98
C PRO A 186 -9.56 4.02 14.58
N GLY A 187 -9.51 3.03 13.69
CA GLY A 187 -8.24 2.50 13.16
C GLY A 187 -7.53 3.46 12.21
N ALA A 188 -8.27 4.39 11.59
CA ALA A 188 -7.68 5.41 10.73
C ALA A 188 -6.93 6.51 11.50
N VAL A 189 -6.97 6.54 12.84
CA VAL A 189 -6.19 7.52 13.64
C VAL A 189 -4.69 7.38 13.41
N VAL A 190 -4.22 6.17 13.08
CA VAL A 190 -2.80 5.87 12.83
C VAL A 190 -2.31 6.46 11.49
N VAL A 191 -3.22 6.87 10.59
CA VAL A 191 -2.81 7.39 9.27
C VAL A 191 -1.98 8.66 9.38
N GLY A 192 -2.22 9.52 10.38
CA GLY A 192 -1.40 10.70 10.61
C GLY A 192 0.04 10.33 10.94
N ALA A 193 0.24 9.25 11.69
CA ALA A 193 1.54 8.70 12.02
C ALA A 193 2.26 8.18 10.76
N ALA A 194 1.54 7.46 9.89
CA ALA A 194 2.06 6.98 8.61
C ALA A 194 2.52 8.14 7.69
N VAL A 195 1.70 9.19 7.57
CA VAL A 195 2.05 10.41 6.81
C VAL A 195 3.31 11.06 7.39
N MET A 196 3.37 11.19 8.70
CA MET A 196 4.48 11.84 9.38
C MET A 196 5.82 11.10 9.20
N ILE A 197 5.86 9.77 9.30
CA ILE A 197 7.16 9.06 9.28
C ILE A 197 7.74 8.86 7.87
N GLY A 198 6.93 9.01 6.83
CA GLY A 198 7.42 8.94 5.46
C GLY A 198 6.37 9.23 4.38
N ALA A 199 5.12 8.82 4.57
CA ALA A 199 4.15 8.85 3.46
C ALA A 199 3.85 10.26 2.94
N ALA A 200 4.10 11.33 3.70
CA ALA A 200 4.02 12.71 3.19
C ALA A 200 4.88 12.98 1.95
N PHE A 201 5.96 12.20 1.75
CA PHE A 201 6.85 12.32 0.61
C PHE A 201 6.44 11.45 -0.58
N ALA A 202 5.44 10.59 -0.41
CA ALA A 202 4.93 9.72 -1.46
C ALA A 202 4.22 10.57 -2.54
N PRO A 203 4.52 10.35 -3.83
CA PRO A 203 3.85 11.06 -4.92
C PRO A 203 2.34 10.88 -4.88
N ASP A 204 1.60 11.97 -5.10
CA ASP A 204 0.14 11.97 -5.25
C ASP A 204 -0.66 11.41 -4.06
N VAL A 205 -0.04 11.07 -2.92
CA VAL A 205 -0.72 10.45 -1.77
C VAL A 205 -1.90 11.26 -1.25
N PHE A 206 -1.82 12.59 -1.34
CA PHE A 206 -2.88 13.48 -0.88
C PHE A 206 -4.07 13.58 -1.84
N ARG A 207 -3.97 13.00 -3.04
CA ARG A 207 -5.09 12.86 -3.99
C ARG A 207 -5.94 11.64 -3.69
N VAL A 208 -5.40 10.69 -2.92
CA VAL A 208 -6.10 9.47 -2.50
C VAL A 208 -7.30 9.83 -1.63
N GLN A 209 -8.37 9.04 -1.75
CA GLN A 209 -9.61 9.26 -1.01
C GLN A 209 -9.35 9.35 0.50
N GLY A 210 -9.90 10.39 1.12
CA GLY A 210 -9.79 10.60 2.57
C GLY A 210 -8.46 11.19 3.04
N MET A 211 -7.48 11.44 2.15
CA MET A 211 -6.16 11.97 2.52
C MET A 211 -6.07 13.51 2.53
N ARG A 212 -7.03 14.21 1.91
CA ARG A 212 -7.08 15.69 1.86
C ARG A 212 -6.94 16.41 3.22
N PRO A 213 -7.52 15.92 4.33
CA PRO A 213 -7.33 16.57 5.65
C PRO A 213 -5.87 16.63 6.09
N PHE A 214 -5.02 15.71 5.65
CA PHE A 214 -3.59 15.64 5.99
C PHE A 214 -2.73 16.60 5.16
N SER A 215 -3.24 17.09 4.03
CA SER A 215 -2.56 18.09 3.19
C SER A 215 -3.00 19.53 3.49
N ALA A 216 -4.20 19.73 4.03
CA ALA A 216 -4.87 21.04 4.09
C ALA A 216 -4.17 22.11 4.96
N ARG A 217 -3.13 21.75 5.72
CA ARG A 217 -2.40 22.67 6.60
C ARG A 217 -0.88 22.55 6.51
N ASP A 218 -0.35 21.73 5.61
CA ASP A 218 1.08 21.34 5.54
C ASP A 218 1.70 20.86 6.86
N SER A 219 0.91 20.66 7.92
CA SER A 219 1.42 20.31 9.26
C SER A 219 2.11 18.95 9.22
N TYR A 220 1.54 17.98 8.51
CA TYR A 220 2.13 16.66 8.35
C TYR A 220 3.35 16.65 7.43
N GLY A 221 3.36 17.46 6.37
CA GLY A 221 4.55 17.63 5.54
C GLY A 221 5.70 18.29 6.29
N PHE A 222 5.41 19.30 7.11
CA PHE A 222 6.38 19.94 7.99
C PHE A 222 6.93 18.97 9.05
N MET A 223 6.05 18.22 9.73
CA MET A 223 6.46 17.23 10.71
C MET A 223 7.33 16.14 10.08
N ALA A 224 6.96 15.63 8.90
CA ALA A 224 7.77 14.64 8.18
C ALA A 224 9.17 15.14 7.83
N ARG A 225 9.32 16.42 7.47
CA ARG A 225 10.64 17.03 7.23
C ARG A 225 11.46 17.13 8.52
N ARG A 226 10.83 17.54 9.63
CA ARG A 226 11.50 17.58 10.94
C ARG A 226 12.04 16.21 11.35
N LEU A 227 11.30 15.12 11.07
CA LEU A 227 11.76 13.74 11.34
C LEU A 227 12.94 13.25 10.44
N LEU A 228 13.39 14.06 9.48
CA LEU A 228 14.61 13.79 8.71
C LEU A 228 15.84 14.52 9.29
N GLU A 229 15.65 15.42 10.26
CA GLU A 229 16.73 16.11 10.96
C GLU A 229 17.39 15.19 12.00
N PRO A 230 18.68 15.40 12.34
CA PRO A 230 19.46 14.48 13.19
C PRO A 230 18.79 14.09 14.51
N ASP A 231 18.13 15.05 15.19
CA ASP A 231 17.49 14.82 16.48
C ASP A 231 15.95 14.78 16.40
N GLY A 232 15.40 15.02 15.21
CA GLY A 232 13.95 15.22 15.05
C GLY A 232 13.14 13.96 15.40
N LEU A 233 13.71 12.79 15.14
CA LEU A 233 13.05 11.52 15.46
C LEU A 233 13.07 11.19 16.95
N ALA A 234 14.21 11.39 17.62
CA ALA A 234 14.35 11.21 19.07
C ALA A 234 13.47 12.20 19.85
N ASP A 235 13.42 13.47 19.42
CA ASP A 235 12.54 14.48 19.99
C ASP A 235 11.06 14.06 19.85
N ALA A 236 10.63 13.66 18.65
CA ALA A 236 9.25 13.22 18.45
C ALA A 236 8.90 11.97 19.28
N ALA A 237 9.78 10.98 19.37
CA ALA A 237 9.53 9.80 20.21
C ALA A 237 9.39 10.14 21.70
N ALA A 238 10.00 11.23 22.16
CA ALA A 238 9.88 11.69 23.54
C ALA A 238 8.65 12.60 23.77
N THR A 239 8.43 13.55 22.87
CA THR A 239 7.59 14.74 23.13
C THR A 239 6.35 14.86 22.24
N PHE A 240 6.17 14.01 21.23
CA PHE A 240 5.05 14.16 20.30
C PHE A 240 3.70 14.04 21.04
N PRO A 241 2.77 14.99 20.82
CA PRO A 241 1.55 15.09 21.63
C PRO A 241 0.54 13.98 21.34
N ASP A 242 0.52 13.47 20.11
CA ASP A 242 -0.33 12.35 19.71
C ASP A 242 0.37 11.01 19.98
N ALA A 243 -0.35 10.09 20.62
CA ALA A 243 0.21 8.80 21.00
C ALA A 243 0.60 7.95 19.78
N SER A 244 -0.17 8.01 18.68
CA SER A 244 0.15 7.27 17.45
C SER A 244 1.42 7.83 16.79
N GLY A 245 1.55 9.16 16.74
CA GLY A 245 2.76 9.80 16.24
C GLY A 245 3.99 9.50 17.10
N LYS A 246 3.85 9.51 18.43
CA LYS A 246 4.92 9.13 19.36
C LYS A 246 5.37 7.68 19.15
N ALA A 247 4.41 6.74 19.07
CA ALA A 247 4.70 5.33 18.83
C ALA A 247 5.33 5.09 17.46
N ALA A 248 4.89 5.79 16.41
CA ALA A 248 5.50 5.67 15.08
C ALA A 248 6.92 6.25 15.01
N ALA A 249 7.19 7.34 15.72
CA ALA A 249 8.55 7.87 15.85
C ALA A 249 9.46 6.88 16.60
N GLN A 250 8.98 6.29 17.69
CA GLN A 250 9.72 5.25 18.43
C GLN A 250 9.94 3.99 17.57
N TRP A 251 8.92 3.52 16.86
CA TRP A 251 9.04 2.38 15.93
C TRP A 251 10.13 2.63 14.89
N LEU A 252 10.19 3.84 14.33
CA LEU A 252 11.19 4.20 13.34
C LEU A 252 12.60 4.28 13.95
N LEU A 253 12.73 4.71 15.22
CA LEU A 253 14.02 4.67 15.94
C LEU A 253 14.49 3.24 16.19
N ASP A 254 13.56 2.39 16.64
CA ASP A 254 13.86 0.99 16.96
C ASP A 254 14.36 0.23 15.72
N ARG A 255 13.81 0.55 14.53
CA ARG A 255 14.19 -0.07 13.25
C ARG A 255 15.47 0.53 12.65
N GLY A 256 15.73 1.82 12.84
CA GLY A 256 16.86 2.50 12.21
C GLY A 256 16.80 2.42 10.68
N ASP A 257 17.79 1.75 10.07
CA ASP A 257 17.84 1.54 8.62
C ASP A 257 17.05 0.30 8.15
N ASP A 258 16.59 -0.56 9.08
CA ASP A 258 15.83 -1.78 8.79
C ASP A 258 14.31 -1.51 8.68
N VAL A 259 13.96 -0.58 7.80
CA VAL A 259 12.57 -0.18 7.54
C VAL A 259 12.04 -0.83 6.27
N PRO A 260 10.71 -0.99 6.13
CA PRO A 260 10.11 -1.48 4.89
C PRO A 260 10.58 -0.69 3.66
N ALA A 261 10.74 -1.38 2.53
CA ALA A 261 11.24 -0.79 1.28
C ALA A 261 10.45 0.46 0.87
N VAL A 262 9.13 0.42 1.06
CA VAL A 262 8.21 1.54 0.79
C VAL A 262 8.59 2.78 1.62
N VAL A 263 8.84 2.62 2.92
CA VAL A 263 9.23 3.72 3.82
C VAL A 263 10.62 4.24 3.49
N SER A 264 11.57 3.35 3.20
CA SER A 264 12.91 3.75 2.75
C SER A 264 12.83 4.65 1.50
N LEU A 265 12.07 4.23 0.49
CA LEU A 265 11.87 5.00 -0.74
C LEU A 265 11.29 6.38 -0.47
N TRP A 266 10.23 6.47 0.34
CA TRP A 266 9.61 7.74 0.67
C TRP A 266 10.54 8.66 1.47
N ARG A 267 11.28 8.13 2.44
CA ARG A 267 12.23 8.92 3.23
C ARG A 267 13.39 9.44 2.38
N ASP A 268 13.87 8.66 1.41
CA ASP A 268 14.91 9.10 0.48
C ASP A 268 14.42 10.21 -0.46
N LEU A 269 13.18 10.11 -0.94
CA LEU A 269 12.53 11.22 -1.65
C LEU A 269 12.43 12.47 -0.76
N GLY A 270 12.06 12.31 0.50
CA GLY A 270 12.02 13.40 1.47
C GLY A 270 13.39 14.07 1.67
N ARG A 271 14.45 13.29 1.85
CA ARG A 271 15.84 13.81 1.97
C ARG A 271 16.26 14.59 0.74
N GLN A 272 15.89 14.13 -0.46
CA GLN A 272 16.16 14.82 -1.72
C GLN A 272 15.41 16.15 -1.80
N GLN A 273 14.14 16.18 -1.41
CA GLN A 273 13.32 17.40 -1.37
C GLN A 273 13.89 18.43 -0.38
N VAL A 274 14.31 18.01 0.81
CA VAL A 274 14.86 18.90 1.85
C VAL A 274 16.25 19.43 1.48
N SER A 275 17.11 18.58 0.92
CA SER A 275 18.47 18.99 0.51
C SER A 275 18.52 19.81 -0.80
N GLY A 276 17.39 19.98 -1.49
CA GLY A 276 17.35 20.62 -2.80
C GLY A 276 18.02 19.81 -3.93
N ARG A 277 18.45 18.57 -3.66
CA ARG A 277 19.00 17.66 -4.66
C ARG A 277 17.87 16.94 -5.37
N THR A 278 17.49 17.42 -6.54
CA THR A 278 16.59 16.68 -7.45
C THR A 278 17.36 15.49 -8.04
N LEU A 279 16.80 14.27 -7.96
CA LEU A 279 17.29 13.14 -8.77
C LEU A 279 17.35 13.59 -10.24
N PRO A 280 18.44 13.32 -10.97
CA PRO A 280 18.43 13.52 -12.40
C PRO A 280 17.36 12.60 -12.98
N GLN A 281 16.23 13.18 -13.42
CA GLN A 281 15.30 12.51 -14.31
C GLN A 281 16.11 11.85 -15.44
N PRO A 282 15.81 10.59 -15.82
CA PRO A 282 16.48 9.95 -16.94
C PRO A 282 16.41 10.91 -18.12
N ARG A 283 17.59 11.37 -18.56
CA ARG A 283 17.66 12.36 -19.64
C ARG A 283 17.05 11.69 -20.87
N PRO A 284 16.04 12.29 -21.51
CA PRO A 284 15.56 11.76 -22.77
C PRO A 284 16.72 11.71 -23.77
N ALA A 285 16.96 10.53 -24.33
CA ALA A 285 17.94 10.34 -25.39
C ALA A 285 17.40 10.96 -26.69
N GLY A 286 18.27 11.61 -27.45
CA GLY A 286 17.94 12.16 -28.77
C GLY A 286 18.41 13.61 -29.03
N PRO A 287 18.40 14.06 -30.30
CA PRO A 287 18.95 15.33 -30.75
C PRO A 287 18.28 16.58 -30.18
N GLY A 288 17.14 16.43 -29.47
CA GLY A 288 16.47 17.52 -28.75
C GLY A 288 17.29 18.12 -27.59
N ARG A 289 18.44 17.51 -27.23
CA ARG A 289 19.31 17.95 -26.14
C ARG A 289 20.02 19.28 -26.39
N SER A 290 20.24 19.64 -27.66
CA SER A 290 20.95 20.86 -28.07
C SER A 290 20.03 22.06 -28.33
N VAL A 291 18.71 21.87 -28.29
CA VAL A 291 17.74 22.95 -28.56
C VAL A 291 17.27 23.56 -27.24
N GLY A 292 17.56 24.85 -27.05
CA GLY A 292 17.12 25.57 -25.86
C GLY A 292 15.60 25.48 -25.66
N LYS A 293 15.14 25.35 -24.39
CA LYS A 293 13.72 25.11 -24.04
C LYS A 293 12.71 26.08 -24.69
N ASN A 294 13.15 27.30 -24.98
CA ASN A 294 12.34 28.36 -25.59
C ASN A 294 12.61 28.59 -27.09
N ALA A 295 13.58 27.87 -27.68
CA ALA A 295 13.85 27.94 -29.09
C ALA A 295 12.71 27.28 -29.91
N PRO A 296 12.53 27.70 -31.17
CA PRO A 296 11.61 27.04 -32.10
C PRO A 296 11.98 25.56 -32.25
N CYS A 297 10.96 24.72 -32.31
CA CYS A 297 11.12 23.28 -32.36
C CYS A 297 11.66 22.82 -33.74
N PRO A 298 12.72 21.98 -33.79
CA PRO A 298 13.35 21.56 -35.04
C PRO A 298 12.46 20.66 -35.92
N CYS A 299 11.34 20.13 -35.41
CA CYS A 299 10.35 19.40 -36.23
C CYS A 299 9.55 20.30 -37.20
N GLY A 300 9.80 21.62 -37.21
CA GLY A 300 9.13 22.56 -38.11
C GLY A 300 7.74 23.00 -37.68
N SER A 301 7.26 22.59 -36.50
CA SER A 301 5.91 22.92 -36.01
C SER A 301 5.70 24.39 -35.64
N GLY A 302 6.75 25.21 -35.62
CA GLY A 302 6.71 26.60 -35.18
C GLY A 302 6.47 26.82 -33.68
N ARG A 303 6.23 25.74 -32.90
CA ARG A 303 6.03 25.81 -31.45
C ARG A 303 7.37 25.81 -30.70
N LYS A 304 7.38 26.29 -29.45
CA LYS A 304 8.56 26.18 -28.56
C LYS A 304 8.88 24.70 -28.30
N ALA A 305 10.16 24.31 -28.34
CA ALA A 305 10.61 22.93 -28.18
C ALA A 305 9.98 22.22 -26.97
N ARG A 306 9.93 22.89 -25.80
CA ARG A 306 9.32 22.33 -24.57
C ARG A 306 7.82 22.01 -24.67
N ARG A 307 7.09 22.64 -25.60
CA ARG A 307 5.63 22.43 -25.78
C ARG A 307 5.33 21.44 -26.90
N CYS A 308 6.25 21.27 -27.84
CA CYS A 308 6.06 20.36 -28.97
C CYS A 308 6.56 18.96 -28.64
N HIS A 309 7.76 18.87 -28.06
CA HIS A 309 8.38 17.60 -27.66
C HIS A 309 8.93 17.73 -26.24
N PRO A 310 8.04 17.71 -25.21
CA PRO A 310 8.44 17.87 -23.82
C PRO A 310 9.39 16.76 -23.34
N ALA A 311 9.32 15.59 -23.97
CA ALA A 311 10.17 14.43 -23.71
C ALA A 311 11.35 14.31 -24.70
N GLY A 312 11.67 15.34 -25.49
CA GLY A 312 12.71 15.28 -26.53
C GLY A 312 12.21 14.73 -27.87
N MET A 313 13.01 14.95 -28.92
CA MET A 313 12.72 14.42 -30.27
C MET A 313 13.14 12.95 -30.31
N PRO A 314 12.30 12.02 -30.80
CA PRO A 314 12.75 10.66 -31.08
C PRO A 314 13.89 10.70 -32.10
N GLU A 315 14.88 9.82 -31.94
CA GLU A 315 15.88 9.59 -32.97
C GLU A 315 15.16 9.11 -34.24
N SER A 316 15.42 9.76 -35.38
CA SER A 316 14.95 9.25 -36.65
C SER A 316 15.55 7.86 -36.88
N PRO A 317 14.79 6.90 -37.42
CA PRO A 317 15.33 5.59 -37.79
C PRO A 317 16.46 5.72 -38.82
#